data_AF-A0A7H8JRS7-F1
#
_entry.id   AF-A0A7H8JRS7-F1
#
_cell.length_a   1.000
_cell.length_b   1.000
_cell.length_c   1.000
_cell.angle_alpha   90.00
_cell.angle_beta   90.00
_cell.angle_gamma   90.00
#
_symmetry.space_group_name_H-M   'P 1'
#
loop_
_entity.id
_entity.type
_entity.pdbx_description
1 polymer ?
#
loop_
_entity_poly.entity_id
_entity_poly.type
_entity_poly.pdbx_seq_one_letter_code
_entity_poly.pdbx_strand_id
1 'polypeptide(L)'
;MTESYAERLASASPLASAAFALGATVTDADQARANMADLRARADVTAVRTDGEDDFDAPHLADPFAPMTLCDRRKARDLDETRAARVADFCPSCVDHARDRATSREAALAAAEKDGANPPEPARPPITNPAVHRFDCTAEAYDASQGDGIHDGDLLVIPGEGIVAILTDAWPVALTTRNGELHKLTGPAHEIEDGRYAASVEKAMAQAAACGVDLDPLHQPQPFKKGERIVCTDGGTRTVASLMRSGPHTWVETEEGSAWRADRCELVDTSRVDEAKCAARTSAAVLRGPQAPTGEEHAMAVRDLGDALRYLAQADPAALAELHAEGNQRIALEVPRLSVVPGDILHAHGARLTVLDTGISAAPAPQFWARVYGVDKGDRHATYRAPWTLGMSVESAAWDIVAVERIAPALPC
;
A
#
# COMPACT_ATOMS: atom_id res chain seq x y z
N MET A 1 15.60 -41.04 34.16
CA MET A 1 15.19 -39.66 33.83
C MET A 1 15.61 -38.79 34.99
N THR A 2 16.40 -37.75 34.75
CA THR A 2 16.86 -36.82 35.79
C THR A 2 15.72 -35.85 36.13
N GLU A 3 15.31 -35.77 37.40
CA GLU A 3 14.36 -34.78 37.88
C GLU A 3 14.81 -33.37 37.48
N SER A 4 13.86 -32.55 37.04
CA SER A 4 14.06 -31.13 36.79
C SER A 4 14.41 -30.40 38.09
N TYR A 5 15.05 -29.25 37.97
CA TYR A 5 15.38 -28.41 39.12
C TYR A 5 14.13 -27.97 39.91
N ALA A 6 13.02 -27.72 39.20
CA ALA A 6 11.76 -27.34 39.80
C ALA A 6 11.11 -28.47 40.61
N GLU A 7 11.18 -29.71 40.13
CA GLU A 7 10.71 -30.90 40.88
C GLU A 7 11.53 -31.14 42.14
N ARG A 8 12.86 -30.97 42.07
CA ARG A 8 13.73 -31.06 43.26
C ARG A 8 13.40 -30.00 44.31
N LEU A 9 13.13 -28.76 43.87
CA LEU A 9 12.71 -27.68 44.76
C LEU A 9 11.34 -27.97 45.38
N ALA A 10 10.39 -28.47 44.60
CA ALA A 10 9.06 -28.84 45.08
C ALA A 10 9.12 -29.89 46.19
N SER A 11 10.03 -30.88 46.07
CA SER A 11 10.24 -31.92 47.08
C SER A 11 10.90 -31.43 48.38
N ALA A 12 11.54 -30.26 48.37
CA ALA A 12 12.29 -29.75 49.52
C ALA A 12 11.44 -28.97 50.55
N SER A 13 10.24 -28.52 50.19
CA SER A 13 9.36 -27.74 51.08
C SER A 13 7.89 -27.78 50.65
N PRO A 14 6.93 -27.87 51.58
CA PRO A 14 5.50 -27.77 51.27
C PRO A 14 5.11 -26.51 50.49
N LEU A 15 5.77 -25.37 50.75
CA LEU A 15 5.50 -24.12 50.04
C LEU A 15 5.97 -24.19 48.58
N ALA A 16 7.14 -24.80 48.34
CA ALA A 16 7.67 -24.99 46.99
C ALA A 16 6.82 -25.99 46.19
N SER A 17 6.33 -27.05 46.85
CA SER A 17 5.38 -28.00 46.27
C SER A 17 4.08 -27.31 45.83
N ALA A 18 3.49 -26.47 46.69
CA ALA A 18 2.28 -25.71 46.36
C ALA A 18 2.50 -24.71 45.21
N ALA A 19 3.64 -24.01 45.18
CA ALA A 19 3.99 -23.10 44.09
C ALA A 19 4.19 -23.83 42.76
N PHE A 20 4.84 -25.00 42.79
CA PHE A 20 5.00 -25.86 41.62
C PHE A 20 3.64 -26.36 41.08
N ALA A 21 2.76 -26.82 41.98
CA ALA A 21 1.40 -27.24 41.61
C ALA A 21 0.58 -26.10 40.99
N LEU A 22 0.65 -24.88 41.56
CA LEU A 22 0.01 -23.71 40.98
C LEU A 22 0.57 -23.38 39.59
N GLY A 23 1.90 -23.46 39.42
CA GLY A 23 2.55 -23.25 38.12
C GLY A 23 2.06 -24.26 37.05
N ALA A 24 1.88 -25.52 37.44
CA ALA A 24 1.30 -26.54 36.56
C ALA A 24 -0.15 -26.18 36.18
N THR A 25 -1.00 -25.80 37.14
CA THR A 25 -2.39 -25.39 36.87
C THR A 25 -2.47 -24.16 35.95
N VAL A 26 -1.59 -23.18 36.13
CA VAL A 26 -1.54 -21.99 35.25
C VAL A 26 -1.11 -22.40 33.83
N THR A 27 -0.12 -23.28 33.72
CA THR A 27 0.34 -23.80 32.42
C THR A 27 -0.77 -24.55 31.69
N ASP A 28 -1.52 -25.41 32.40
CA ASP A 28 -2.67 -26.14 31.83
C ASP A 28 -3.76 -25.18 31.36
N ALA A 29 -4.07 -24.13 32.14
CA ALA A 29 -5.06 -23.13 31.78
C ALA A 29 -4.64 -22.29 30.55
N ASP A 30 -3.36 -21.92 30.46
CA ASP A 30 -2.83 -21.20 29.30
C ASP A 30 -2.81 -22.07 28.05
N GLN A 31 -2.47 -23.36 28.18
CA GLN A 31 -2.56 -24.32 27.08
C GLN A 31 -4.01 -24.52 26.61
N ALA A 32 -4.97 -24.60 27.54
CA ALA A 32 -6.39 -24.70 27.20
C ALA A 32 -6.89 -23.46 26.43
N ARG A 33 -6.51 -22.25 26.86
CA ARG A 33 -6.82 -20.99 26.16
C ARG A 33 -6.21 -20.95 24.76
N ALA A 34 -4.95 -21.39 24.62
CA ALA A 34 -4.27 -21.46 23.33
C ALA A 34 -4.97 -22.44 22.37
N ASN A 35 -5.31 -23.64 22.84
CA ASN A 35 -6.05 -24.64 22.07
C ASN A 35 -7.43 -24.12 21.62
N MET A 36 -8.11 -23.36 22.48
CA MET A 36 -9.41 -22.78 22.15
C MET A 36 -9.30 -21.59 21.17
N ALA A 37 -8.22 -20.81 21.23
CA ALA A 37 -7.93 -19.80 20.23
C ALA A 37 -7.67 -20.43 18.84
N ASP A 38 -6.86 -21.49 18.79
CA ASP A 38 -6.61 -22.27 17.57
C ASP A 38 -7.90 -22.84 16.98
N LEU A 39 -8.72 -23.50 17.80
CA LEU A 39 -9.99 -24.07 17.35
C LEU A 39 -10.92 -23.02 16.75
N ARG A 40 -11.07 -21.86 17.38
CA ARG A 40 -11.91 -20.76 16.86
C ARG A 40 -11.42 -20.24 15.52
N ALA A 41 -10.11 -20.10 15.35
CA ALA A 41 -9.51 -19.66 14.10
C ALA A 41 -9.74 -20.69 12.98
N ARG A 42 -9.51 -21.98 13.26
CA ARG A 42 -9.73 -23.07 12.27
C ARG A 42 -11.20 -23.26 11.90
N ALA A 43 -12.09 -23.09 12.87
CA ALA A 43 -13.53 -23.19 12.66
C ALA A 43 -14.14 -21.90 12.08
N ASP A 44 -13.44 -20.76 12.11
CA ASP A 44 -13.95 -19.45 11.70
C ASP A 44 -15.21 -19.04 12.49
N VAL A 45 -15.07 -19.01 13.82
CA VAL A 45 -16.14 -18.69 14.77
C VAL A 45 -15.66 -17.72 15.85
N THR A 46 -16.57 -16.92 16.39
CA THR A 46 -16.30 -15.94 17.45
C THR A 46 -16.87 -16.37 18.79
N ALA A 47 -16.29 -15.86 19.86
CA ALA A 47 -16.77 -16.07 21.23
C ALA A 47 -17.87 -15.05 21.56
N VAL A 48 -18.99 -15.52 22.12
CA VAL A 48 -20.17 -14.69 22.40
C VAL A 48 -20.78 -14.97 23.77
N ARG A 49 -21.58 -14.04 24.27
CA ARG A 49 -22.51 -14.26 25.38
C ARG A 49 -23.93 -14.42 24.85
N THR A 50 -24.76 -15.17 25.57
CA THR A 50 -26.17 -15.43 25.24
C THR A 50 -27.10 -14.73 26.22
N ASP A 51 -28.36 -14.51 25.81
CA ASP A 51 -29.42 -13.92 26.64
C ASP A 51 -29.94 -14.95 27.67
N GLY A 52 -29.11 -15.29 28.68
CA GLY A 52 -29.49 -16.11 29.83
C GLY A 52 -29.28 -15.33 31.12
N GLU A 53 -30.18 -15.49 32.11
CA GLU A 53 -30.16 -14.72 33.36
C GLU A 53 -28.95 -15.05 34.27
N ASP A 54 -28.21 -16.11 33.96
CA ASP A 54 -27.00 -16.47 34.69
C ASP A 54 -25.75 -15.91 33.97
N ASP A 55 -25.22 -14.78 34.45
CA ASP A 55 -23.93 -14.21 34.03
C ASP A 55 -22.74 -15.21 34.19
N PHE A 56 -22.98 -16.32 34.88
CA PHE A 56 -22.06 -17.43 35.11
C PHE A 56 -22.05 -18.50 34.01
N ASP A 57 -22.94 -18.42 33.02
CA ASP A 57 -22.91 -19.36 31.90
C ASP A 57 -21.59 -19.22 31.12
N ALA A 58 -20.96 -20.36 30.83
CA ALA A 58 -19.75 -20.43 30.01
C ALA A 58 -20.01 -19.75 28.65
N PRO A 59 -19.05 -18.98 28.12
CA PRO A 59 -19.19 -18.39 26.80
C PRO A 59 -19.51 -19.41 25.70
N HIS A 60 -20.21 -18.95 24.67
CA HIS A 60 -20.62 -19.75 23.53
C HIS A 60 -19.78 -19.38 22.30
N LEU A 61 -19.86 -20.21 21.26
CA LEU A 61 -19.28 -19.91 19.94
C LEU A 61 -20.41 -19.65 18.94
N ALA A 62 -20.18 -18.73 18.01
CA ALA A 62 -21.12 -18.38 16.95
C ALA A 62 -20.38 -18.02 15.67
N ASP A 63 -21.06 -18.12 14.54
CA ASP A 63 -20.63 -17.42 13.32
C ASP A 63 -20.56 -15.90 13.60
N PRO A 64 -19.55 -15.17 13.09
CA PRO A 64 -19.40 -13.74 13.32
C PRO A 64 -20.67 -12.93 13.03
N PHE A 65 -21.42 -13.34 12.00
CA PHE A 65 -22.62 -12.65 11.52
C PHE A 65 -23.94 -13.34 11.89
N ALA A 66 -23.91 -14.52 12.52
CA ALA A 66 -25.14 -15.22 12.88
C ALA A 66 -25.77 -14.65 14.16
N PRO A 67 -27.11 -14.57 14.23
CA PRO A 67 -27.82 -14.18 15.44
C PRO A 67 -27.91 -15.31 16.49
N MET A 68 -27.46 -16.52 16.14
CA MET A 68 -27.53 -17.73 16.96
C MET A 68 -26.13 -18.30 17.19
N THR A 69 -25.91 -18.92 18.35
CA THR A 69 -24.72 -19.70 18.65
C THR A 69 -24.76 -21.04 17.93
N LEU A 70 -23.63 -21.75 17.90
CA LEU A 70 -23.54 -23.10 17.34
C LEU A 70 -24.41 -24.13 18.08
N CYS A 71 -24.90 -23.82 19.29
CA CYS A 71 -25.81 -24.67 20.05
C CYS A 71 -27.23 -24.07 20.13
N ASP A 72 -27.62 -23.27 19.12
CA ASP A 72 -28.96 -22.69 18.96
C ASP A 72 -29.44 -21.79 20.12
N ARG A 73 -28.52 -21.17 20.85
CA ARG A 73 -28.87 -20.08 21.78
C ARG A 73 -28.79 -18.73 21.09
N ARG A 74 -29.64 -17.79 21.51
CA ARG A 74 -29.63 -16.43 20.95
C ARG A 74 -28.36 -15.69 21.40
N LYS A 75 -27.63 -15.12 20.42
CA LYS A 75 -26.45 -14.29 20.65
C LYS A 75 -26.89 -12.93 21.23
N ALA A 76 -26.36 -12.60 22.41
CA ALA A 76 -26.58 -11.31 23.08
C ALA A 76 -25.55 -10.27 22.62
N ARG A 77 -24.26 -10.66 22.67
CA ARG A 77 -23.12 -9.81 22.29
C ARG A 77 -21.88 -10.63 21.98
N ASP A 78 -21.03 -10.09 21.12
CA ASP A 78 -19.67 -10.58 20.91
C ASP A 78 -18.76 -10.29 22.11
N LEU A 79 -17.83 -11.20 22.38
CA LEU A 79 -16.70 -10.95 23.27
C LEU A 79 -15.54 -10.41 22.43
N ASP A 80 -14.94 -9.30 22.85
CA ASP A 80 -13.69 -8.82 22.26
C ASP A 80 -12.56 -9.84 22.44
N GLU A 81 -11.53 -9.76 21.60
CA GLU A 81 -10.40 -10.71 21.61
C GLU A 81 -9.71 -10.80 22.98
N THR A 82 -9.61 -9.67 23.70
CA THR A 82 -8.96 -9.63 25.01
C THR A 82 -9.75 -10.41 26.06
N ARG A 83 -11.08 -10.29 26.07
CA ARG A 83 -11.96 -11.06 26.95
C ARG A 83 -12.00 -12.52 26.53
N ALA A 84 -12.11 -12.78 25.24
CA ALA A 84 -12.19 -14.12 24.70
C ALA A 84 -10.89 -14.92 24.93
N ALA A 85 -9.72 -14.26 24.96
CA ALA A 85 -8.43 -14.89 25.27
C ALA A 85 -8.30 -15.31 26.75
N ARG A 86 -9.11 -14.77 27.67
CA ARG A 86 -9.04 -15.10 29.12
C ARG A 86 -9.88 -16.32 29.49
N VAL A 87 -10.75 -16.77 28.59
CA VAL A 87 -11.71 -17.85 28.83
C VAL A 87 -11.08 -19.17 28.36
N ALA A 88 -10.96 -20.13 29.28
CA ALA A 88 -10.53 -21.49 28.94
C ALA A 88 -11.74 -22.40 28.63
N ASP A 89 -12.84 -22.21 29.34
CA ASP A 89 -14.02 -23.06 29.27
C ASP A 89 -15.15 -22.42 28.45
N PHE A 90 -15.63 -23.16 27.46
CA PHE A 90 -16.76 -22.79 26.60
C PHE A 90 -17.86 -23.83 26.71
N CYS A 91 -19.06 -23.49 26.28
CA CYS A 91 -20.16 -24.44 26.15
C CYS A 91 -19.71 -25.69 25.37
N PRO A 92 -19.74 -26.92 25.95
CA PRO A 92 -19.19 -28.12 25.32
C PRO A 92 -19.81 -28.43 23.95
N SER A 93 -21.13 -28.24 23.79
CA SER A 93 -21.81 -28.42 22.49
C SER A 93 -21.30 -27.46 21.42
N CYS A 94 -21.02 -26.19 21.76
CA CYS A 94 -20.40 -25.25 20.83
C CYS A 94 -18.98 -25.70 20.42
N VAL A 95 -18.21 -26.25 21.37
CA VAL A 95 -16.85 -26.74 21.11
C VAL A 95 -16.86 -27.92 20.14
N ASP A 96 -17.79 -28.86 20.30
CA ASP A 96 -17.91 -30.02 19.40
C ASP A 96 -18.33 -29.58 17.98
N HIS A 97 -19.32 -28.71 17.84
CA HIS A 97 -19.69 -28.15 16.53
C HIS A 97 -18.55 -27.36 15.87
N ALA A 98 -17.75 -26.63 16.65
CA ALA A 98 -16.57 -25.95 16.12
C ALA A 98 -15.52 -26.94 15.61
N ARG A 99 -15.30 -28.08 16.28
CA ARG A 99 -14.38 -29.13 15.81
C ARG A 99 -14.84 -29.76 14.50
N ASP A 100 -16.14 -30.05 14.37
CA ASP A 100 -16.71 -30.61 13.14
C ASP A 100 -16.55 -29.64 11.96
N ARG A 101 -16.78 -28.34 12.22
CA ARG A 101 -16.60 -27.28 11.22
C ARG A 101 -15.13 -27.10 10.83
N ALA A 102 -14.21 -27.08 11.79
CA ALA A 102 -12.77 -27.02 11.52
C ALA A 102 -12.32 -28.19 10.63
N THR A 103 -12.75 -29.41 10.98
CA THR A 103 -12.44 -30.63 10.20
C THR A 103 -13.00 -30.54 8.78
N SER A 104 -14.23 -30.05 8.62
CA SER A 104 -14.88 -29.89 7.31
C SER A 104 -14.16 -28.86 6.44
N ARG A 105 -13.70 -27.75 7.03
CA ARG A 105 -12.92 -26.72 6.32
C ARG A 105 -11.55 -27.23 5.90
N GLU A 106 -10.86 -27.95 6.77
CA GLU A 106 -9.57 -28.58 6.43
C GLU A 106 -9.70 -29.59 5.30
N ALA A 107 -10.77 -30.40 5.31
CA ALA A 107 -11.07 -31.32 4.22
C ALA A 107 -11.37 -30.58 2.90
N ALA A 108 -12.10 -29.47 2.96
CA ALA A 108 -12.39 -28.63 1.79
C ALA A 108 -11.12 -27.97 1.22
N LEU A 109 -10.22 -27.47 2.09
CA LEU A 109 -8.93 -26.91 1.68
C LEU A 109 -8.03 -27.97 1.05
N ALA A 110 -7.96 -29.17 1.64
CA ALA A 110 -7.20 -30.28 1.08
C ALA A 110 -7.78 -30.79 -0.25
N ALA A 111 -9.11 -30.73 -0.42
CA ALA A 111 -9.75 -31.03 -1.69
C ALA A 111 -9.41 -29.96 -2.74
N ALA A 112 -9.50 -28.68 -2.38
CA ALA A 112 -9.12 -27.57 -3.26
C ALA A 112 -7.63 -27.62 -3.66
N GLU A 113 -6.74 -28.03 -2.75
CA GLU A 113 -5.31 -28.24 -3.04
C GLU A 113 -5.10 -29.41 -4.03
N LYS A 114 -5.86 -30.50 -3.89
CA LYS A 114 -5.82 -31.63 -4.83
C LYS A 114 -6.42 -31.29 -6.19
N ASP A 115 -7.51 -30.53 -6.23
CA ASP A 115 -8.12 -30.07 -7.47
C ASP A 115 -7.25 -29.02 -8.17
N GLY A 116 -6.54 -28.19 -7.39
CA GLY A 116 -5.47 -27.30 -7.84
C GLY A 116 -4.17 -28.03 -8.26
N ALA A 117 -4.08 -29.35 -8.04
CA ALA A 117 -2.99 -30.19 -8.54
C ALA A 117 -3.22 -30.71 -9.97
N ASN A 118 -4.33 -30.32 -10.62
CA ASN A 118 -4.31 -30.31 -12.09
C ASN A 118 -3.16 -29.38 -12.50
N PRO A 119 -2.20 -29.85 -13.32
CA PRO A 119 -1.17 -28.96 -13.82
C PRO A 119 -1.87 -27.74 -14.43
N PRO A 120 -1.42 -26.51 -14.11
CA PRO A 120 -2.06 -25.31 -14.62
C PRO A 120 -2.22 -25.51 -16.12
N GLU A 121 -3.46 -25.43 -16.59
CA GLU A 121 -3.75 -25.50 -18.01
C GLU A 121 -2.80 -24.49 -18.67
N PRO A 122 -2.03 -24.89 -19.70
CA PRO A 122 -1.02 -24.03 -20.28
C PRO A 122 -1.66 -22.68 -20.60
N ALA A 123 -1.04 -21.60 -20.09
CA ALA A 123 -1.57 -20.26 -20.21
C ALA A 123 -2.00 -19.99 -21.65
N ARG A 124 -3.28 -19.66 -21.83
CA ARG A 124 -3.83 -19.38 -23.15
C ARG A 124 -3.12 -18.15 -23.74
N PRO A 125 -2.82 -18.14 -25.05
CA PRO A 125 -2.08 -17.02 -25.63
C PRO A 125 -2.88 -15.71 -25.54
N PRO A 126 -2.19 -14.56 -25.40
CA PRO A 126 -2.83 -13.25 -25.34
C PRO A 126 -3.57 -12.93 -26.65
N ILE A 127 -4.72 -12.27 -26.52
CA ILE A 127 -5.49 -11.77 -27.66
C ILE A 127 -4.86 -10.46 -28.12
N THR A 128 -4.41 -10.40 -29.37
CA THR A 128 -3.64 -9.26 -29.91
C THR A 128 -4.42 -8.41 -30.91
N ASN A 129 -5.44 -8.96 -31.57
CA ASN A 129 -6.22 -8.25 -32.57
C ASN A 129 -7.70 -8.67 -32.55
N PRO A 130 -8.45 -8.26 -31.52
CA PRO A 130 -9.85 -8.65 -31.39
C PRO A 130 -10.73 -7.96 -32.46
N ALA A 131 -11.65 -8.70 -33.08
CA ALA A 131 -12.61 -8.13 -34.01
C ALA A 131 -13.65 -7.27 -33.29
N VAL A 132 -14.37 -6.43 -34.03
CA VAL A 132 -15.45 -5.60 -33.49
C VAL A 132 -16.74 -5.95 -34.21
N HIS A 133 -17.71 -6.43 -33.45
CA HIS A 133 -19.03 -6.80 -33.93
C HIS A 133 -20.05 -5.78 -33.41
N ARG A 134 -21.02 -5.41 -34.27
CA ARG A 134 -22.06 -4.43 -33.94
C ARG A 134 -23.42 -5.10 -34.00
N PHE A 135 -24.24 -4.86 -32.99
CA PHE A 135 -25.58 -5.41 -32.87
C PHE A 135 -26.59 -4.31 -32.56
N ASP A 136 -27.85 -4.56 -32.87
CA ASP A 136 -28.93 -3.62 -32.61
C ASP A 136 -29.40 -3.71 -31.14
N CYS A 137 -29.32 -4.89 -30.50
CA CYS A 137 -29.68 -5.11 -29.10
C CYS A 137 -28.81 -6.16 -28.40
N THR A 138 -28.84 -6.21 -27.05
CA THR A 138 -28.03 -7.19 -26.30
C THR A 138 -28.48 -8.64 -26.46
N ALA A 139 -29.76 -8.89 -26.71
CA ALA A 139 -30.26 -10.25 -26.93
C ALA A 139 -29.64 -10.88 -28.18
N GLU A 140 -29.58 -10.12 -29.29
CA GLU A 140 -28.92 -10.56 -30.53
C GLU A 140 -27.42 -10.79 -30.31
N ALA A 141 -26.75 -9.88 -29.59
CA ALA A 141 -25.34 -10.03 -29.27
C ALA A 141 -25.06 -11.28 -28.42
N TYR A 142 -25.95 -11.60 -27.46
CA TYR A 142 -25.84 -12.78 -26.61
C TYR A 142 -26.04 -14.07 -27.41
N ASP A 143 -27.08 -14.13 -28.24
CA ASP A 143 -27.33 -15.29 -29.11
C ASP A 143 -26.18 -15.51 -30.09
N ALA A 144 -25.66 -14.43 -30.70
CA ALA A 144 -24.55 -14.50 -31.64
C ALA A 144 -23.24 -14.95 -30.98
N SER A 145 -23.02 -14.67 -29.68
CA SER A 145 -21.84 -15.13 -28.95
C SER A 145 -21.84 -16.63 -28.66
N GLN A 146 -22.96 -17.32 -28.89
CA GLN A 146 -23.06 -18.78 -28.79
C GLN A 146 -22.79 -19.50 -30.12
N GLY A 147 -22.57 -18.76 -31.21
CA GLY A 147 -22.24 -19.31 -32.53
C GLY A 147 -20.77 -19.18 -32.89
N ASP A 148 -20.38 -19.72 -34.06
CA ASP A 148 -18.99 -19.78 -34.52
C ASP A 148 -18.45 -18.45 -35.14
N GLY A 149 -19.26 -17.37 -35.11
CA GLY A 149 -18.94 -16.11 -35.79
C GLY A 149 -18.16 -15.10 -34.94
N ILE A 150 -18.14 -15.29 -33.62
CA ILE A 150 -17.53 -14.38 -32.65
C ILE A 150 -16.53 -15.19 -31.83
N HIS A 151 -15.30 -14.69 -31.77
CA HIS A 151 -14.21 -15.40 -31.11
C HIS A 151 -13.94 -14.80 -29.74
N ASP A 152 -13.35 -15.62 -28.88
CA ASP A 152 -12.88 -15.21 -27.57
C ASP A 152 -12.00 -13.95 -27.65
N GLY A 153 -12.32 -12.96 -26.82
CA GLY A 153 -11.72 -11.63 -26.81
C GLY A 153 -12.29 -10.63 -27.81
N ASP A 154 -13.17 -11.02 -28.74
CA ASP A 154 -13.82 -10.08 -29.66
C ASP A 154 -14.71 -9.08 -28.92
N LEU A 155 -14.90 -7.90 -29.52
CA LEU A 155 -15.72 -6.83 -28.96
C LEU A 155 -17.14 -6.91 -29.49
N LEU A 156 -18.11 -6.68 -28.60
CA LEU A 156 -19.52 -6.52 -28.93
C LEU A 156 -19.93 -5.08 -28.62
N VAL A 157 -20.44 -4.38 -29.62
CA VAL A 157 -20.84 -2.98 -29.53
C VAL A 157 -22.33 -2.87 -29.82
N ILE A 158 -23.09 -2.36 -28.87
CA ILE A 158 -24.55 -2.21 -28.96
C ILE A 158 -24.89 -0.73 -28.75
N PRO A 159 -24.75 0.12 -29.79
CA PRO A 159 -24.85 1.58 -29.64
C PRO A 159 -26.19 2.05 -29.11
N GLY A 160 -27.29 1.42 -29.53
CA GLY A 160 -28.65 1.79 -29.13
C GLY A 160 -28.90 1.66 -27.62
N GLU A 161 -28.18 0.76 -26.97
CA GLU A 161 -28.27 0.54 -25.51
C GLU A 161 -27.14 1.24 -24.75
N GLY A 162 -26.13 1.71 -25.47
CA GLY A 162 -24.93 2.33 -24.92
C GLY A 162 -24.02 1.32 -24.24
N ILE A 163 -23.86 0.13 -24.84
CA ILE A 163 -23.12 -0.99 -24.27
C ILE A 163 -21.91 -1.32 -25.14
N VAL A 164 -20.76 -1.49 -24.49
CA VAL A 164 -19.55 -2.08 -25.08
C VAL A 164 -19.12 -3.24 -24.20
N ALA A 165 -18.91 -4.39 -24.80
CA ALA A 165 -18.61 -5.65 -24.14
C ALA A 165 -17.43 -6.35 -24.83
N ILE A 166 -16.84 -7.31 -24.14
CA ILE A 166 -15.89 -8.28 -24.69
C ILE A 166 -16.45 -9.69 -24.51
N LEU A 167 -16.17 -10.60 -25.43
CA LEU A 167 -16.45 -12.01 -25.24
C LEU A 167 -15.33 -12.64 -24.41
N THR A 168 -15.67 -13.30 -23.31
CA THR A 168 -14.73 -14.11 -22.51
C THR A 168 -15.22 -15.55 -22.53
N ASP A 169 -14.48 -16.44 -23.19
CA ASP A 169 -14.95 -17.76 -23.57
C ASP A 169 -16.28 -17.71 -24.35
N ALA A 170 -17.36 -18.24 -23.79
CA ALA A 170 -18.71 -18.19 -24.35
C ALA A 170 -19.60 -17.14 -23.65
N TRP A 171 -19.02 -16.30 -22.79
CA TRP A 171 -19.73 -15.39 -21.91
C TRP A 171 -19.48 -13.94 -22.33
N PRO A 172 -20.46 -13.25 -22.93
CA PRO A 172 -20.31 -11.84 -23.28
C PRO A 172 -20.42 -10.99 -22.02
N VAL A 173 -19.42 -10.13 -21.81
CA VAL A 173 -19.27 -9.34 -20.60
C VAL A 173 -19.25 -7.85 -20.94
N ALA A 174 -20.21 -7.10 -20.40
CA ALA A 174 -20.25 -5.65 -20.55
C ALA A 174 -19.14 -4.97 -19.75
N LEU A 175 -18.41 -4.05 -20.40
CA LEU A 175 -17.43 -3.18 -19.76
C LEU A 175 -17.98 -1.78 -19.43
N THR A 176 -19.16 -1.46 -19.93
CA THR A 176 -19.91 -0.23 -19.66
C THR A 176 -20.76 -0.33 -18.39
N THR A 177 -21.15 0.83 -17.83
CA THR A 177 -22.01 0.87 -16.63
C THR A 177 -23.35 0.13 -16.86
N ARG A 178 -23.89 0.26 -18.08
CA ARG A 178 -25.03 -0.52 -18.58
C ARG A 178 -24.54 -1.86 -19.12
N ASN A 179 -25.30 -2.92 -18.86
CA ASN A 179 -24.98 -4.27 -19.31
C ASN A 179 -26.12 -4.99 -20.05
N GLY A 180 -27.36 -4.50 -20.01
CA GLY A 180 -28.50 -5.15 -20.66
C GLY A 180 -28.62 -6.61 -20.23
N GLU A 181 -28.68 -7.54 -21.19
CA GLU A 181 -28.68 -8.99 -20.96
C GLU A 181 -27.28 -9.61 -20.79
N LEU A 182 -26.21 -8.83 -20.95
CA LEU A 182 -24.83 -9.32 -20.87
C LEU A 182 -24.34 -9.42 -19.41
N HIS A 183 -23.32 -10.24 -19.20
CA HIS A 183 -22.73 -10.45 -17.88
C HIS A 183 -21.94 -9.24 -17.38
N LYS A 184 -21.77 -9.18 -16.06
CA LYS A 184 -20.85 -8.25 -15.39
C LYS A 184 -19.72 -9.02 -14.74
N LEU A 185 -18.54 -8.42 -14.73
CA LEU A 185 -17.42 -8.93 -13.95
C LEU A 185 -17.50 -8.45 -12.51
N THR A 186 -16.86 -9.22 -11.64
CA THR A 186 -16.59 -8.86 -10.25
C THR A 186 -15.18 -8.30 -10.05
N GLY A 187 -14.31 -8.38 -11.07
CA GLY A 187 -12.95 -7.83 -11.09
C GLY A 187 -12.62 -7.07 -12.38
N PRO A 188 -11.48 -6.37 -12.44
CA PRO A 188 -11.06 -5.62 -13.63
C PRO A 188 -10.83 -6.55 -14.83
N ALA A 189 -11.38 -6.18 -15.99
CA ALA A 189 -11.30 -7.01 -17.19
C ALA A 189 -9.85 -7.24 -17.70
N HIS A 190 -8.95 -6.28 -17.44
CA HIS A 190 -7.53 -6.40 -17.82
C HIS A 190 -6.73 -7.35 -16.92
N GLU A 191 -7.31 -7.86 -15.84
CA GLU A 191 -6.69 -8.84 -14.93
C GLU A 191 -7.18 -10.27 -15.20
N ILE A 192 -8.16 -10.45 -16.08
CA ILE A 192 -8.69 -11.79 -16.42
C ILE A 192 -7.59 -12.59 -17.11
N GLU A 193 -7.37 -13.82 -16.62
CA GLU A 193 -6.39 -14.77 -17.16
C GLU A 193 -5.02 -14.13 -17.40
N ASP A 194 -4.46 -13.52 -16.35
CA ASP A 194 -3.14 -12.87 -16.39
C ASP A 194 -3.00 -11.82 -17.51
N GLY A 195 -4.10 -11.12 -17.80
CA GLY A 195 -4.14 -10.03 -18.78
C GLY A 195 -4.26 -10.47 -20.24
N ARG A 196 -4.72 -11.71 -20.48
CA ARG A 196 -4.99 -12.23 -21.83
C ARG A 196 -5.84 -11.30 -22.70
N TYR A 197 -6.78 -10.58 -22.09
CA TYR A 197 -7.73 -9.69 -22.75
C TYR A 197 -7.30 -8.21 -22.80
N ALA A 198 -6.04 -7.89 -22.48
CA ALA A 198 -5.58 -6.49 -22.42
C ALA A 198 -5.87 -5.69 -23.70
N ALA A 199 -5.59 -6.25 -24.89
CA ALA A 199 -5.86 -5.57 -26.16
C ALA A 199 -7.37 -5.40 -26.43
N SER A 200 -8.20 -6.35 -25.97
CA SER A 200 -9.66 -6.26 -26.06
C SER A 200 -10.20 -5.15 -25.18
N VAL A 201 -9.70 -5.03 -23.94
CA VAL A 201 -10.07 -3.96 -23.02
C VAL A 201 -9.68 -2.60 -23.58
N GLU A 202 -8.43 -2.42 -24.04
CA GLU A 202 -7.98 -1.16 -24.66
C GLU A 202 -8.85 -0.76 -25.85
N LYS A 203 -9.16 -1.72 -26.74
CA LYS A 203 -10.01 -1.46 -27.91
C LYS A 203 -11.45 -1.14 -27.49
N ALA A 204 -11.97 -1.78 -26.44
CA ALA A 204 -13.31 -1.55 -25.93
C ALA A 204 -13.41 -0.17 -25.27
N MET A 205 -12.37 0.26 -24.55
CA MET A 205 -12.28 1.61 -24.00
C MET A 205 -12.30 2.67 -25.11
N ALA A 206 -11.51 2.47 -26.18
CA ALA A 206 -11.52 3.36 -27.33
C ALA A 206 -12.91 3.43 -28.00
N GLN A 207 -13.59 2.29 -28.10
CA GLN A 207 -14.94 2.21 -28.68
C GLN A 207 -16.00 2.85 -27.77
N ALA A 208 -15.91 2.68 -26.46
CA ALA A 208 -16.77 3.35 -25.48
C ALA A 208 -16.61 4.88 -25.57
N ALA A 209 -15.37 5.37 -25.65
CA ALA A 209 -15.07 6.78 -25.86
C ALA A 209 -15.66 7.30 -27.19
N ALA A 210 -15.50 6.55 -28.30
CA ALA A 210 -16.06 6.91 -29.59
C ALA A 210 -17.60 6.95 -29.61
N CYS A 211 -18.24 6.11 -28.80
CA CYS A 211 -19.70 6.08 -28.64
C CYS A 211 -20.21 7.10 -27.61
N GLY A 212 -19.34 7.77 -26.84
CA GLY A 212 -19.74 8.67 -25.76
C GLY A 212 -20.45 7.96 -24.61
N VAL A 213 -20.04 6.72 -24.29
CA VAL A 213 -20.62 5.91 -23.21
C VAL A 213 -19.62 5.68 -22.09
N ASP A 214 -20.10 5.73 -20.85
CA ASP A 214 -19.26 5.56 -19.67
C ASP A 214 -18.95 4.08 -19.40
N LEU A 215 -17.66 3.79 -19.25
CA LEU A 215 -17.20 2.51 -18.72
C LEU A 215 -17.70 2.32 -17.29
N ASP A 216 -18.07 1.09 -16.95
CA ASP A 216 -18.24 0.73 -15.54
C ASP A 216 -16.95 1.11 -14.83
N PRO A 217 -17.00 1.80 -13.67
CA PRO A 217 -15.82 2.15 -12.94
C PRO A 217 -14.83 0.99 -12.90
N LEU A 218 -15.28 -0.25 -12.62
CA LEU A 218 -14.44 -1.47 -12.53
C LEU A 218 -13.45 -1.66 -13.68
N HIS A 219 -13.76 -1.15 -14.87
CA HIS A 219 -12.98 -1.34 -16.09
C HIS A 219 -12.26 -0.09 -16.57
N GLN A 220 -12.43 1.04 -15.87
CA GLN A 220 -11.67 2.24 -16.17
C GLN A 220 -10.17 2.00 -15.94
N PRO A 221 -9.30 2.59 -16.78
CA PRO A 221 -7.86 2.44 -16.65
C PRO A 221 -7.43 2.90 -15.26
N GLN A 222 -6.57 2.11 -14.65
CA GLN A 222 -5.95 2.49 -13.39
C GLN A 222 -5.10 3.75 -13.64
N PRO A 223 -5.28 4.83 -12.85
CA PRO A 223 -4.57 6.09 -13.08
C PRO A 223 -3.07 5.98 -12.86
N PHE A 224 -2.63 4.99 -12.06
CA PHE A 224 -1.23 4.72 -11.75
C PHE A 224 -0.98 3.21 -11.64
N LYS A 225 0.26 2.79 -11.83
CA LYS A 225 0.72 1.40 -11.65
C LYS A 225 1.54 1.28 -10.37
N LYS A 226 1.56 0.08 -9.79
CA LYS A 226 2.46 -0.24 -8.67
C LYS A 226 3.91 0.05 -9.05
N GLY A 227 4.63 0.73 -8.16
CA GLY A 227 6.02 1.15 -8.35
C GLY A 227 6.17 2.52 -9.04
N GLU A 228 5.11 3.08 -9.62
CA GLU A 228 5.18 4.42 -10.19
C GLU A 228 5.32 5.50 -9.10
N ARG A 229 5.99 6.59 -9.45
CA ARG A 229 6.18 7.75 -8.59
C ARG A 229 5.12 8.79 -8.88
N ILE A 230 4.46 9.29 -7.86
CA ILE A 230 3.42 10.31 -7.97
C ILE A 230 3.73 11.53 -7.11
N VAL A 231 3.31 12.71 -7.55
CA VAL A 231 3.25 13.95 -6.77
C VAL A 231 1.86 14.02 -6.13
N CYS A 232 1.80 14.06 -4.80
CA CYS A 232 0.56 14.21 -4.05
C CYS A 232 0.21 15.70 -3.84
N THR A 233 -1.00 15.99 -3.34
CA THR A 233 -1.45 17.38 -3.12
C THR A 233 -0.64 18.17 -2.09
N ASP A 234 0.17 17.50 -1.28
CA ASP A 234 1.12 18.12 -0.35
C ASP A 234 2.43 18.56 -1.03
N GLY A 235 2.55 18.34 -2.35
CA GLY A 235 3.78 18.57 -3.13
C GLY A 235 4.90 17.57 -2.83
N GLY A 236 4.61 16.53 -2.05
CA GLY A 236 5.51 15.43 -1.77
C GLY A 236 5.37 14.33 -2.81
N THR A 237 6.47 13.65 -3.10
CA THR A 237 6.47 12.49 -4.00
C THR A 237 6.38 11.19 -3.22
N ARG A 238 5.66 10.20 -3.75
CA ARG A 238 5.41 8.89 -3.12
C ARG A 238 5.47 7.79 -4.16
N THR A 239 5.74 6.56 -3.73
CA THR A 239 5.72 5.38 -4.58
C THR A 239 4.37 4.67 -4.42
N VAL A 240 3.71 4.39 -5.53
CA VAL A 240 2.42 3.67 -5.56
C VAL A 240 2.64 2.23 -5.10
N ALA A 241 2.05 1.83 -3.97
CA ALA A 241 2.07 0.45 -3.48
C ALA A 241 0.89 -0.36 -4.03
N SER A 242 -0.30 0.23 -4.00
CA SER A 242 -1.54 -0.38 -4.47
C SER A 242 -2.54 0.71 -4.88
N LEU A 243 -3.58 0.31 -5.61
CA LEU A 243 -4.77 1.13 -5.80
C LEU A 243 -5.95 0.45 -5.11
N MET A 244 -6.73 1.24 -4.38
CA MET A 244 -7.95 0.78 -3.72
C MET A 244 -9.12 1.65 -4.17
N ARG A 245 -10.30 1.04 -4.29
CA ARG A 245 -11.53 1.79 -4.56
C ARG A 245 -12.41 1.89 -3.34
N SER A 246 -12.90 3.09 -3.11
CA SER A 246 -13.86 3.39 -2.06
C SER A 246 -14.91 4.34 -2.61
N GLY A 247 -16.10 3.80 -2.90
CA GLY A 247 -17.17 4.52 -3.57
C GLY A 247 -16.77 4.97 -4.99
N PRO A 248 -17.04 6.24 -5.37
CA PRO A 248 -16.73 6.74 -6.71
C PRO A 248 -15.25 7.13 -6.89
N HIS A 249 -14.41 6.95 -5.87
CA HIS A 249 -13.03 7.42 -5.88
C HIS A 249 -12.04 6.26 -5.87
N THR A 250 -10.98 6.43 -6.67
CA THR A 250 -9.78 5.60 -6.60
C THR A 250 -8.79 6.27 -5.66
N TRP A 251 -8.28 5.49 -4.72
CA TRP A 251 -7.27 5.87 -3.74
C TRP A 251 -5.96 5.17 -4.07
N VAL A 252 -4.87 5.90 -3.98
CA VAL A 252 -3.50 5.40 -4.09
C VAL A 252 -2.99 5.11 -2.70
N GLU A 253 -2.73 3.85 -2.39
CA GLU A 253 -1.92 3.50 -1.24
C GLU A 253 -0.46 3.59 -1.62
N THR A 254 0.33 4.18 -0.73
CA THR A 254 1.75 4.45 -0.95
C THR A 254 2.60 3.50 -0.12
N GLU A 255 3.83 3.23 -0.54
CA GLU A 255 4.75 2.35 0.21
C GLU A 255 5.03 2.87 1.63
N GLU A 256 4.88 4.18 1.84
CA GLU A 256 5.01 4.83 3.13
C GLU A 256 3.77 4.63 4.04
N GLY A 257 2.75 3.89 3.59
CA GLY A 257 1.54 3.58 4.36
C GLY A 257 0.49 4.68 4.38
N SER A 258 0.60 5.68 3.50
CA SER A 258 -0.39 6.76 3.35
C SER A 258 -1.33 6.51 2.16
N ALA A 259 -2.56 7.01 2.24
CA ALA A 259 -3.57 6.88 1.18
C ALA A 259 -3.97 8.25 0.62
N TRP A 260 -4.01 8.38 -0.71
CA TRP A 260 -4.26 9.63 -1.42
C TRP A 260 -5.32 9.48 -2.50
N ARG A 261 -6.07 10.54 -2.80
CA ARG A 261 -6.99 10.53 -3.93
C ARG A 261 -6.22 10.52 -5.25
N ALA A 262 -6.45 9.51 -6.08
CA ALA A 262 -5.70 9.34 -7.32
C ALA A 262 -5.92 10.49 -8.31
N ASP A 263 -7.15 11.01 -8.38
CA ASP A 263 -7.51 12.16 -9.23
C ASP A 263 -6.92 13.50 -8.76
N ARG A 264 -6.17 13.50 -7.66
CA ARG A 264 -5.43 14.66 -7.13
C ARG A 264 -3.93 14.42 -7.07
N CYS A 265 -3.46 13.34 -7.67
CA CYS A 265 -2.05 13.03 -7.79
C CYS A 265 -1.64 13.17 -9.26
N GLU A 266 -0.37 13.47 -9.49
CA GLU A 266 0.21 13.56 -10.83
C GLU A 266 1.36 12.57 -10.95
N LEU A 267 1.56 11.96 -12.11
CA LEU A 267 2.71 11.09 -12.34
C LEU A 267 3.99 11.95 -12.35
N VAL A 268 5.03 11.50 -11.64
CA VAL A 268 6.34 12.14 -11.70
C VAL A 268 6.97 11.83 -13.05
N ASP A 269 7.43 12.86 -13.76
CA ASP A 269 8.24 12.69 -14.96
C ASP A 269 9.56 11.99 -14.60
N THR A 270 9.78 10.80 -15.15
CA THR A 270 11.00 10.01 -14.97
C THR A 270 11.90 10.05 -16.21
N SER A 271 11.48 10.71 -17.30
CA SER A 271 12.20 10.69 -18.57
C SER A 271 13.56 11.39 -18.54
N ARG A 272 13.78 12.27 -17.55
CA ARG A 272 15.02 13.07 -17.41
C ARG A 272 15.98 12.56 -16.34
N VAL A 273 15.83 11.32 -15.86
CA VAL A 273 16.71 10.74 -14.83
C VAL A 273 18.18 10.73 -15.27
N ASP A 274 18.47 10.29 -16.49
CA ASP A 274 19.84 10.26 -17.01
C ASP A 274 20.43 11.66 -17.21
N GLU A 275 19.63 12.59 -17.73
CA GLU A 275 20.00 14.01 -17.86
C GLU A 275 20.37 14.60 -16.50
N ALA A 276 19.54 14.36 -15.47
CA ALA A 276 19.77 14.84 -14.12
C ALA A 276 21.00 14.19 -13.47
N LYS A 277 21.23 12.88 -13.65
CA LYS A 277 22.48 12.22 -13.19
C LYS A 277 23.69 12.89 -13.81
N CYS A 278 23.62 13.20 -15.11
CA CYS A 278 24.75 13.82 -15.80
C CYS A 278 24.98 15.29 -15.40
N ALA A 279 23.91 16.06 -15.21
CA ALA A 279 23.98 17.43 -14.69
C ALA A 279 24.58 17.45 -13.27
N ALA A 280 24.21 16.50 -12.40
CA ALA A 280 24.76 16.38 -11.05
C ALA A 280 26.27 16.07 -11.08
N ARG A 281 26.72 15.11 -11.90
CA ARG A 281 28.15 14.77 -12.06
C ARG A 281 28.95 15.95 -12.62
N THR A 282 28.45 16.59 -13.66
CA THR A 282 29.12 17.74 -14.31
C THR A 282 29.29 18.90 -13.34
N SER A 283 28.22 19.26 -12.64
CA SER A 283 28.24 20.36 -11.65
C SER A 283 29.16 20.05 -10.47
N ALA A 284 29.14 18.82 -9.97
CA ALA A 284 30.07 18.39 -8.92
C ALA A 284 31.53 18.39 -9.39
N ALA A 285 31.81 18.07 -10.65
CA ALA A 285 33.16 18.15 -11.22
C ALA A 285 33.68 19.59 -11.27
N VAL A 286 32.84 20.56 -11.66
CA VAL A 286 33.19 22.00 -11.62
C VAL A 286 33.56 22.43 -10.20
N LEU A 287 32.74 22.05 -9.22
CA LEU A 287 32.96 22.43 -7.82
C LEU A 287 34.20 21.77 -7.19
N ARG A 288 34.69 20.65 -7.74
CA ARG A 288 35.92 19.97 -7.31
C ARG A 288 37.15 20.33 -8.11
N GLY A 289 37.01 21.12 -9.17
CA GLY A 289 38.09 21.44 -10.08
C GLY A 289 39.32 21.98 -9.33
N PRO A 290 40.55 21.66 -9.78
CA PRO A 290 41.78 22.18 -9.16
C PRO A 290 41.90 23.71 -9.30
N GLN A 291 41.17 24.30 -10.24
CA GLN A 291 41.01 25.74 -10.39
C GLN A 291 39.72 26.16 -9.69
N ALA A 292 39.81 27.17 -8.81
CA ALA A 292 38.62 27.75 -8.20
C ALA A 292 37.73 28.34 -9.31
N PRO A 293 36.47 27.89 -9.45
CA PRO A 293 35.56 28.47 -10.43
C PRO A 293 35.36 29.96 -10.12
N THR A 294 35.06 30.76 -11.15
CA THR A 294 34.63 32.14 -10.94
C THR A 294 33.38 32.17 -10.07
N GLY A 295 33.08 33.32 -9.44
CA GLY A 295 31.90 33.42 -8.57
C GLY A 295 30.59 33.07 -9.29
N GLU A 296 30.48 33.39 -10.58
CA GLU A 296 29.32 33.06 -11.40
C GLU A 296 29.25 31.56 -11.75
N GLU A 297 30.37 30.97 -12.19
CA GLU A 297 30.46 29.53 -12.46
C GLU A 297 30.17 28.68 -11.21
N HIS A 298 30.68 29.13 -10.05
CA HIS A 298 30.40 28.47 -8.77
C HIS A 298 28.90 28.51 -8.46
N ALA A 299 28.27 29.69 -8.56
CA ALA A 299 26.85 29.85 -8.26
C ALA A 299 25.96 29.04 -9.20
N MET A 300 26.31 28.96 -10.49
CA MET A 300 25.61 28.15 -11.48
C MET A 300 25.75 26.66 -11.16
N ALA A 301 26.96 26.17 -10.91
CA ALA A 301 27.19 24.76 -10.57
C ALA A 301 26.48 24.33 -9.27
N VAL A 302 26.42 25.20 -8.25
CA VAL A 302 25.66 24.91 -7.02
C VAL A 302 24.16 24.79 -7.29
N ARG A 303 23.62 25.65 -8.16
CA ARG A 303 22.21 25.63 -8.54
C ARG A 303 21.88 24.37 -9.33
N ASP A 304 22.63 24.10 -10.39
CA ASP A 304 22.42 22.95 -11.27
C ASP A 304 22.57 21.62 -10.51
N LEU A 305 23.55 21.52 -9.62
CA LEU A 305 23.68 20.38 -8.70
C LEU A 305 22.46 20.24 -7.80
N GLY A 306 21.97 21.34 -7.22
CA GLY A 306 20.78 21.33 -6.38
C GLY A 306 19.52 20.87 -7.11
N ASP A 307 19.29 21.42 -8.31
CA ASP A 307 18.13 21.12 -9.14
C ASP A 307 18.14 19.66 -9.61
N ALA A 308 19.30 19.17 -10.07
CA ALA A 308 19.48 17.78 -10.47
C ALA A 308 19.24 16.81 -9.31
N LEU A 309 19.83 17.06 -8.13
CA LEU A 309 19.62 16.20 -6.95
C LEU A 309 18.17 16.23 -6.46
N ARG A 310 17.50 17.40 -6.52
CA ARG A 310 16.08 17.53 -6.15
C ARG A 310 15.18 16.74 -7.09
N TYR A 311 15.44 16.82 -8.40
CA TYR A 311 14.72 16.03 -9.39
C TYR A 311 14.93 14.53 -9.15
N LEU A 312 16.15 14.07 -8.95
CA LEU A 312 16.43 12.65 -8.67
C LEU A 312 15.77 12.18 -7.38
N ALA A 313 15.76 12.97 -6.31
CA ALA A 313 15.03 12.64 -5.09
C ALA A 313 13.52 12.42 -5.33
N GLN A 314 12.95 13.10 -6.33
CA GLN A 314 11.54 13.00 -6.67
C GLN A 314 11.26 11.83 -7.61
N ALA A 315 12.01 11.77 -8.71
CA ALA A 315 11.81 10.86 -9.84
C ALA A 315 12.42 9.48 -9.60
N ASP A 316 13.62 9.39 -9.02
CA ASP A 316 14.34 8.13 -8.82
C ASP A 316 15.26 8.18 -7.58
N PRO A 317 14.72 7.86 -6.39
CA PRO A 317 15.49 7.80 -5.15
C PRO A 317 16.63 6.77 -5.19
N ALA A 318 16.53 5.72 -6.01
CA ALA A 318 17.57 4.72 -6.16
C ALA A 318 18.76 5.30 -6.94
N ALA A 319 18.52 6.01 -8.05
CA ALA A 319 19.56 6.74 -8.77
C ALA A 319 20.24 7.79 -7.89
N LEU A 320 19.49 8.48 -7.02
CA LEU A 320 20.09 9.38 -6.02
C LEU A 320 20.99 8.61 -5.04
N ALA A 321 20.55 7.46 -4.54
CA ALA A 321 21.35 6.61 -3.64
C ALA A 321 22.61 6.06 -4.32
N GLU A 322 22.56 5.73 -5.60
CA GLU A 322 23.74 5.38 -6.40
C GLU A 322 24.75 6.53 -6.44
N LEU A 323 24.29 7.75 -6.76
CA LEU A 323 25.14 8.94 -6.75
C LEU A 323 25.74 9.22 -5.36
N HIS A 324 25.00 8.92 -4.29
CA HIS A 324 25.51 8.99 -2.92
C HIS A 324 26.63 7.98 -2.68
N ALA A 325 26.47 6.74 -3.16
CA ALA A 325 27.46 5.68 -3.00
C ALA A 325 28.72 5.92 -3.82
N GLU A 326 28.62 6.59 -4.98
CA GLU A 326 29.75 7.01 -5.80
C GLU A 326 30.62 8.07 -5.11
N GLY A 327 30.01 8.91 -4.26
CA GLY A 327 30.66 10.06 -3.63
C GLY A 327 31.17 9.79 -2.23
N ASN A 328 32.45 9.42 -2.07
CA ASN A 328 33.10 9.38 -0.75
C ASN A 328 33.41 10.78 -0.17
N GLN A 329 33.23 11.83 -0.95
CA GLN A 329 33.61 13.19 -0.58
C GLN A 329 32.39 14.11 -0.63
N ARG A 330 32.09 14.73 0.51
CA ARG A 330 31.06 15.76 0.63
C ARG A 330 31.65 17.12 0.28
N ILE A 331 30.93 17.93 -0.51
CA ILE A 331 31.30 19.32 -0.75
C ILE A 331 30.67 20.14 0.35
N ALA A 332 31.50 20.76 1.19
CA ALA A 332 31.06 21.79 2.10
C ALA A 332 30.79 23.06 1.29
N LEU A 333 29.52 23.41 1.15
CA LEU A 333 29.10 24.67 0.56
C LEU A 333 28.78 25.64 1.68
N GLU A 334 29.40 26.81 1.65
CA GLU A 334 28.99 27.91 2.50
C GLU A 334 27.67 28.46 1.96
N VAL A 335 26.59 28.12 2.64
CA VAL A 335 25.28 28.68 2.37
C VAL A 335 25.02 29.71 3.46
N PRO A 336 24.61 30.94 3.14
CA PRO A 336 24.12 31.85 4.17
C PRO A 336 22.96 31.16 4.92
N ARG A 337 23.18 30.86 6.19
CA ARG A 337 22.16 30.45 7.14
C ARG A 337 21.70 31.67 7.91
N LEU A 338 20.63 31.47 8.64
CA LEU A 338 20.14 32.41 9.61
C LEU A 338 20.60 32.00 11.01
N SER A 339 21.18 32.94 11.74
CA SER A 339 21.59 32.78 13.14
C SER A 339 20.35 32.44 13.97
N VAL A 340 20.39 31.31 14.67
CA VAL A 340 19.29 30.86 15.53
C VAL A 340 19.37 31.64 16.84
N VAL A 341 18.43 32.57 17.04
CA VAL A 341 18.29 33.31 18.30
C VAL A 341 17.80 32.34 19.39
N PRO A 342 18.27 32.46 20.66
CA PRO A 342 17.72 31.68 21.77
C PRO A 342 16.20 31.81 21.85
N GLY A 343 15.47 30.70 21.63
CA GLY A 343 14.01 30.66 21.61
C GLY A 343 13.40 30.02 20.35
N ASP A 344 14.20 29.66 19.36
CA ASP A 344 13.69 29.14 18.09
C ASP A 344 13.31 27.65 18.10
N ILE A 345 12.24 27.31 17.38
CA ILE A 345 11.57 25.98 17.36
C ILE A 345 12.52 24.85 16.90
N LEU A 346 13.60 25.18 16.18
CA LEU A 346 14.60 24.23 15.73
C LEU A 346 15.43 23.62 16.86
N HIS A 347 15.62 24.33 17.98
CA HIS A 347 16.30 23.76 19.15
C HIS A 347 15.39 22.84 19.98
N ALA A 348 14.07 23.05 19.93
CA ALA A 348 13.12 22.36 20.81
C ALA A 348 12.96 20.86 20.51
N HIS A 349 13.34 20.40 19.30
CA HIS A 349 13.10 19.01 18.87
C HIS A 349 14.37 18.16 18.71
N GLY A 350 15.58 18.73 18.82
CA GLY A 350 16.84 17.97 18.71
C GLY A 350 17.07 17.26 17.37
N ALA A 351 16.23 17.50 16.36
CA ALA A 351 16.26 16.80 15.09
C ALA A 351 17.31 17.39 14.13
N ARG A 352 18.07 16.54 13.46
CA ARG A 352 19.03 16.92 12.42
C ARG A 352 18.30 17.03 11.09
N LEU A 353 18.57 18.11 10.35
CA LEU A 353 17.86 18.43 9.12
C LEU A 353 18.81 18.52 7.92
N THR A 354 18.40 17.91 6.80
CA THR A 354 18.92 18.16 5.46
C THR A 354 18.11 19.30 4.84
N VAL A 355 18.77 20.38 4.46
CA VAL A 355 18.13 21.47 3.70
C VAL A 355 18.06 21.05 2.24
N LEU A 356 16.84 20.87 1.74
CA LEU A 356 16.57 20.49 0.34
C LEU A 356 16.51 21.71 -0.58
N ASP A 357 16.03 22.84 -0.05
CA ASP A 357 15.86 24.07 -0.84
C ASP A 357 15.78 25.30 0.06
N THR A 358 16.10 26.47 -0.50
CA THR A 358 15.93 27.77 0.15
C THR A 358 15.55 28.86 -0.85
N GLY A 359 14.85 29.89 -0.40
CA GLY A 359 14.50 31.03 -1.24
C GLY A 359 14.03 32.24 -0.45
N ILE A 360 13.83 33.36 -1.14
CA ILE A 360 13.24 34.59 -0.59
C ILE A 360 11.99 34.89 -1.42
N SER A 361 10.85 35.09 -0.77
CA SER A 361 9.61 35.48 -1.43
C SER A 361 9.70 36.96 -1.84
N ALA A 362 9.21 37.28 -3.03
CA ALA A 362 9.11 38.65 -3.53
C ALA A 362 7.90 39.42 -2.97
N ALA A 363 7.36 38.98 -1.82
CA ALA A 363 6.20 39.62 -1.20
C ALA A 363 6.57 41.02 -0.64
N PRO A 364 5.58 41.92 -0.44
CA PRO A 364 5.82 43.25 0.15
C PRO A 364 6.51 43.21 1.51
N ALA A 365 6.32 42.12 2.25
CA ALA A 365 7.15 41.70 3.37
C ALA A 365 7.91 40.43 2.93
N PRO A 366 9.14 40.54 2.43
CA PRO A 366 9.86 39.41 1.90
C PRO A 366 10.07 38.37 3.00
N GLN A 367 9.81 37.11 2.68
CA GLN A 367 9.99 36.00 3.60
C GLN A 367 11.02 35.04 3.06
N PHE A 368 12.03 34.73 3.87
CA PHE A 368 12.88 33.59 3.61
C PHE A 368 12.08 32.31 3.82
N TRP A 369 12.27 31.32 2.96
CA TRP A 369 11.73 29.99 3.16
C TRP A 369 12.80 28.93 2.92
N ALA A 370 12.71 27.81 3.64
CA ALA A 370 13.56 26.64 3.41
C ALA A 370 12.72 25.37 3.42
N ARG A 371 12.95 24.49 2.44
CA ARG A 371 12.41 23.14 2.43
C ARG A 371 13.41 22.22 3.11
N VAL A 372 12.99 21.52 4.15
CA VAL A 372 13.88 20.70 4.98
C VAL A 372 13.35 19.27 5.13
N TYR A 373 14.25 18.33 5.44
CA TYR A 373 13.96 16.91 5.65
C TYR A 373 14.79 16.33 6.79
N GLY A 374 14.25 15.38 7.55
CA GLY A 374 15.01 14.72 8.63
C GLY A 374 16.15 13.86 8.07
N VAL A 375 17.34 13.96 8.67
CA VAL A 375 18.55 13.23 8.23
C VAL A 375 18.35 11.71 8.35
N ASP A 376 17.70 11.24 9.41
CA ASP A 376 17.34 9.84 9.60
C ASP A 376 15.86 9.61 9.96
N LYS A 377 15.50 8.34 10.22
CA LYS A 377 14.13 7.95 10.57
C LYS A 377 13.65 8.57 11.90
N GLY A 378 14.53 8.73 12.88
CA GLY A 378 14.23 9.36 14.17
C GLY A 378 14.01 10.86 14.02
N ASP A 379 14.87 11.53 13.24
CA ASP A 379 14.75 12.94 12.89
C ASP A 379 13.42 13.23 12.14
N ARG A 380 13.04 12.33 11.22
CA ARG A 380 11.75 12.41 10.49
C ARG A 380 10.52 12.20 11.40
N HIS A 381 10.64 11.34 12.42
CA HIS A 381 9.57 11.11 13.39
C HIS A 381 9.42 12.29 14.35
N ALA A 382 10.53 12.87 14.80
CA ALA A 382 10.54 13.99 15.74
C ALA A 382 9.90 15.26 15.15
N THR A 383 9.90 15.41 13.83
CA THR A 383 9.31 16.56 13.13
C THR A 383 7.95 16.27 12.48
N TYR A 384 7.48 15.02 12.57
CA TYR A 384 6.17 14.56 12.09
C TYR A 384 5.82 14.89 10.62
N ARG A 385 6.79 14.99 9.70
CA ARG A 385 6.52 15.47 8.32
C ARG A 385 7.41 14.86 7.22
N ALA A 386 6.80 14.65 6.04
CA ALA A 386 7.45 14.66 4.72
C ALA A 386 8.09 16.04 4.47
N PRO A 387 8.95 16.26 3.45
CA PRO A 387 9.67 17.53 3.27
C PRO A 387 8.78 18.76 3.48
N TRP A 388 9.11 19.62 4.45
CA TRP A 388 8.25 20.75 4.83
C TRP A 388 8.96 22.09 4.64
N THR A 389 8.17 23.11 4.37
CA THR A 389 8.64 24.49 4.21
C THR A 389 8.56 25.22 5.55
N LEU A 390 9.68 25.75 6.02
CA LEU A 390 9.71 26.75 7.09
C LEU A 390 9.82 28.13 6.44
N GLY A 391 9.13 29.13 6.99
CA GLY A 391 9.14 30.52 6.48
C GLY A 391 9.37 31.51 7.62
N MET A 392 10.14 32.57 7.37
CA MET A 392 10.38 33.66 8.32
C MET A 392 10.54 35.01 7.61
N SER A 393 10.20 36.10 8.29
CA SER A 393 10.39 37.46 7.75
C SER A 393 11.88 37.77 7.60
N VAL A 394 12.26 38.38 6.47
CA VAL A 394 13.65 38.83 6.22
C VAL A 394 14.10 39.89 7.23
N GLU A 395 13.19 40.68 7.78
CA GLU A 395 13.52 41.68 8.81
C GLU A 395 13.95 41.05 10.14
N SER A 396 13.53 39.80 10.39
CA SER A 396 13.85 39.03 11.61
C SER A 396 15.09 38.14 11.43
N ALA A 397 15.67 38.16 10.23
CA ALA A 397 16.66 37.20 9.77
C ALA A 397 18.07 37.73 10.06
N ALA A 398 18.77 37.15 11.04
CA ALA A 398 20.19 37.43 11.28
C ALA A 398 21.07 36.51 10.43
N TRP A 399 22.10 37.01 9.76
CA TRP A 399 22.90 36.25 8.79
C TRP A 399 24.11 35.58 9.45
N ASP A 400 24.19 34.24 9.39
CA ASP A 400 25.37 33.45 9.78
C ASP A 400 25.73 32.48 8.65
N ILE A 401 27.00 32.24 8.34
CA ILE A 401 27.38 31.29 7.29
C ILE A 401 27.30 29.87 7.86
N VAL A 402 26.65 28.91 7.16
CA VAL A 402 26.74 27.49 7.51
C VAL A 402 27.16 26.63 6.35
N ALA A 403 28.14 25.79 6.65
CA ALA A 403 28.59 24.73 5.78
C ALA A 403 27.47 23.68 5.64
N VAL A 404 26.87 23.59 4.46
CA VAL A 404 25.98 22.50 4.08
C VAL A 404 26.82 21.49 3.32
N GLU A 405 26.86 20.27 3.83
CA GLU A 405 27.49 19.17 3.12
C GLU A 405 26.57 18.64 2.02
N ARG A 406 26.94 18.87 0.76
CA ARG A 406 26.26 18.28 -0.40
C ARG A 406 27.01 17.10 -0.95
N ILE A 407 26.24 16.22 -1.58
CA ILE A 407 26.79 15.03 -2.20
C ILE A 407 27.33 15.40 -3.55
N ALA A 408 28.51 14.86 -3.81
CA ALA A 408 29.25 15.13 -5.02
C ALA A 408 29.48 13.77 -5.70
N PRO A 409 28.80 13.49 -6.80
CA PRO A 409 29.05 12.28 -7.59
C PRO A 409 30.48 12.28 -8.16
N ALA A 410 31.10 11.11 -8.32
CA ALA A 410 32.46 11.01 -8.86
C ALA A 410 32.49 11.10 -10.40
N LEU A 411 33.42 11.91 -10.95
CA LEU A 411 33.82 12.03 -12.38
C LEU A 411 32.68 12.22 -13.42
N PRO A 412 32.94 12.82 -14.60
CA PRO A 412 31.88 13.07 -15.56
C PRO A 412 31.43 11.79 -16.29
N CYS A 413 30.20 11.86 -16.80
CA CYS A 413 29.71 11.05 -17.92
C CYS A 413 30.70 11.18 -19.11
#